data_AF-A0A4Y8BQL1-F1
#
_entry.id   AF-A0A4Y8BQL1-F1
#
_cell.length_a   1.000
_cell.length_b   1.000
_cell.length_c   1.000
_cell.angle_alpha   90.00
_cell.angle_beta   90.00
_cell.angle_gamma   90.00
#
_symmetry.space_group_name_H-M   'P 1'
#
loop_
_entity.id
_entity.type
_entity.pdbx_description
1 polymer ?
#
loop_
_entity_poly.entity_id
_entity_poly.type
_entity_poly.pdbx_seq_one_letter_code
_entity_poly.pdbx_strand_id
1 'polypeptide(L)'
;MFRILFILIICFTFGFGISLKSLFSYTFDGASYDMAKAKELYFEKKCHICHGDNGEKIVAGSRILRNMEPADIKSALIDYTTNASGEQSATRIQMLPYANSLSHDEMNYIIAYLKGGNFAIEMQAKDLLEEEPEKKTKHGTFIK
;
A
#
# COMPACT_ATOMS: atom_id res chain seq x y z
N MET A 1 56.37 0.34 -8.71
CA MET A 1 55.58 1.55 -9.03
C MET A 1 54.42 1.31 -10.02
N PHE A 2 54.20 0.08 -10.53
CA PHE A 2 53.11 -0.22 -11.49
C PHE A 2 51.78 -0.70 -10.88
N ARG A 3 51.71 -0.96 -9.57
CA ARG A 3 50.50 -1.48 -8.90
C ARG A 3 49.43 -0.43 -8.61
N ILE A 4 49.81 0.85 -8.50
CA ILE A 4 48.87 1.95 -8.20
C ILE A 4 48.19 2.46 -9.49
N LEU A 5 48.85 2.32 -10.65
CA LEU A 5 48.30 2.75 -11.94
C LEU A 5 47.11 1.89 -12.41
N PHE A 6 47.11 0.60 -12.08
CA PHE A 6 46.02 -0.32 -12.46
C PHE A 6 44.73 -0.10 -11.66
N ILE A 7 44.82 0.39 -10.43
CA ILE A 7 43.64 0.63 -9.56
C ILE A 7 42.88 1.88 -10.01
N LEU A 8 43.58 2.89 -10.54
CA LEU A 8 42.96 4.10 -11.11
C LEU A 8 42.22 3.83 -12.42
N ILE A 9 42.66 2.86 -13.22
CA ILE A 9 42.02 2.50 -14.49
C ILE A 9 40.70 1.74 -14.25
N ILE A 10 40.63 0.91 -13.21
CA ILE A 10 39.40 0.15 -12.88
C ILE A 10 38.32 1.07 -12.29
N CYS A 11 38.68 2.10 -11.52
CA CYS A 11 37.69 3.10 -11.08
C CYS A 11 37.16 3.99 -12.22
N PHE A 12 37.90 4.16 -13.32
CA PHE A 12 37.47 4.98 -14.45
C PHE A 12 36.48 4.26 -15.39
N THR A 13 36.48 2.93 -15.41
CA THR A 13 35.57 2.12 -16.26
C THR A 13 34.32 1.62 -15.53
N PHE A 14 34.25 1.79 -14.20
CA PHE A 14 33.03 1.58 -13.40
C PHE A 14 32.23 2.89 -13.17
N GLY A 15 32.60 3.97 -13.86
CA GLY A 15 31.82 5.19 -13.91
C GLY A 15 30.83 5.18 -15.07
N PHE A 16 29.54 5.28 -14.76
CA PHE A 16 28.47 5.77 -15.64
C PHE A 16 27.93 4.82 -16.73
N GLY A 17 27.30 3.73 -16.28
CA GLY A 17 26.27 3.02 -17.07
C GLY A 17 24.85 3.19 -16.53
N ILE A 18 24.66 3.86 -15.38
CA ILE A 18 23.33 4.12 -14.85
C ILE A 18 22.87 5.46 -15.41
N SER A 19 21.97 5.43 -16.38
CA SER A 19 21.33 6.64 -16.90
C SER A 19 20.68 7.37 -15.70
N LEU A 20 20.95 8.66 -15.48
CA LEU A 20 20.29 9.41 -14.38
C LEU A 20 18.76 9.29 -14.46
N LYS A 21 18.20 9.06 -15.65
CA LYS A 21 16.78 8.72 -15.82
C LYS A 21 16.36 7.51 -14.99
N SER A 22 17.18 6.46 -14.88
CA SER A 22 16.84 5.29 -14.06
C SER A 22 16.97 5.54 -12.56
N LEU A 23 17.84 6.48 -12.14
CA LEU A 23 17.94 6.91 -10.75
C LEU A 23 16.76 7.83 -10.38
N PHE A 24 16.24 8.64 -11.30
CA PHE A 24 15.01 9.42 -11.14
C PHE A 24 13.72 8.60 -11.40
N SER A 25 13.75 7.50 -12.15
CA SER A 25 12.62 6.56 -12.16
C SER A 25 12.49 5.80 -10.84
N TYR A 26 13.58 5.72 -10.08
CA TYR A 26 13.57 5.22 -8.70
C TYR A 26 13.26 6.33 -7.68
N THR A 27 13.23 7.61 -8.08
CA THR A 27 12.63 8.66 -7.26
C THR A 27 11.12 8.51 -7.36
N PHE A 28 10.59 7.57 -6.57
CA PHE A 28 9.40 7.76 -5.78
C PHE A 28 8.35 8.69 -6.42
N ASP A 29 7.88 8.34 -7.62
CA ASP A 29 6.75 9.01 -8.26
C ASP A 29 5.53 8.66 -7.42
N GLY A 30 5.30 9.48 -6.41
CA GLY A 30 4.12 9.38 -5.59
C GLY A 30 2.91 9.48 -6.48
N ALA A 31 2.09 8.43 -6.48
CA ALA A 31 0.84 8.43 -7.23
C ALA A 31 0.07 9.71 -6.88
N SER A 32 -0.09 10.60 -7.86
CA SER A 32 -0.87 11.82 -7.69
C SER A 32 -2.33 11.48 -7.91
N TYR A 33 -3.15 11.67 -6.89
CA TYR A 33 -4.59 11.42 -6.96
C TYR A 33 -5.34 12.73 -7.18
N ASP A 34 -6.27 12.73 -8.13
CA ASP A 34 -7.31 13.76 -8.20
C ASP A 34 -8.23 13.60 -6.99
N MET A 35 -8.09 14.51 -6.02
CA MET A 35 -8.82 14.47 -4.76
C MET A 35 -10.33 14.74 -4.92
N ALA A 36 -10.74 15.45 -5.98
CA ALA A 36 -12.16 15.66 -6.26
C ALA A 36 -12.79 14.36 -6.75
N LYS A 37 -12.13 13.68 -7.69
CA LYS A 37 -12.52 12.35 -8.14
C LYS A 37 -12.49 11.32 -7.02
N ALA A 38 -11.46 11.36 -6.17
CA ALA A 38 -11.32 10.47 -5.01
C ALA A 38 -12.52 10.61 -4.06
N LYS A 39 -12.91 11.86 -3.77
CA LYS A 39 -14.10 12.16 -2.98
C LYS A 39 -15.37 11.68 -3.68
N GLU A 40 -15.57 12.03 -4.94
CA GLU A 40 -16.75 11.62 -5.71
C GLU A 40 -16.95 10.10 -5.65
N LEU A 41 -15.89 9.33 -5.90
CA LEU A 41 -15.91 7.88 -5.86
C LEU A 41 -16.31 7.33 -4.48
N TYR A 42 -15.81 7.93 -3.38
CA TYR A 42 -16.19 7.54 -2.02
C TYR A 42 -17.70 7.68 -1.76
N PHE A 43 -18.30 8.74 -2.30
CA PHE A 43 -19.73 8.99 -2.16
C PHE A 43 -20.56 8.13 -3.14
N GLU A 44 -20.11 7.99 -4.38
CA GLU A 44 -20.76 7.17 -5.42
C GLU A 44 -20.83 5.69 -5.02
N LYS A 45 -19.73 5.15 -4.47
CA LYS A 45 -19.65 3.77 -3.95
C LYS A 45 -20.33 3.62 -2.58
N LYS A 46 -20.97 4.68 -2.08
CA LYS A 46 -21.79 4.70 -0.85
C LYS A 46 -21.02 4.34 0.43
N CYS A 47 -19.70 4.50 0.44
CA CYS A 47 -18.87 4.22 1.60
C CYS A 47 -19.28 5.08 2.82
N HIS A 48 -19.62 6.35 2.56
CA HIS A 48 -20.03 7.33 3.56
C HIS A 48 -21.28 6.94 4.35
N ILE A 49 -22.17 6.10 3.79
CA ILE A 49 -23.44 5.73 4.45
C ILE A 49 -23.16 5.00 5.78
N CYS A 50 -22.17 4.10 5.79
CA CYS A 50 -21.81 3.33 6.97
C CYS A 50 -20.57 3.85 7.69
N HIS A 51 -19.66 4.50 6.97
CA HIS A 51 -18.38 4.96 7.52
C HIS A 51 -18.32 6.46 7.81
N GLY A 52 -19.32 7.25 7.42
CA GLY A 52 -19.31 8.71 7.58
C GLY A 52 -18.52 9.42 6.48
N ASP A 53 -18.62 10.74 6.42
CA ASP A 53 -18.07 11.52 5.30
C ASP A 53 -16.53 11.50 5.29
N ASN A 54 -15.92 11.22 6.45
CA ASN A 54 -14.48 11.16 6.67
C ASN A 54 -14.03 9.84 7.32
N GLY A 55 -14.84 8.78 7.24
CA GLY A 55 -14.50 7.50 7.84
C GLY A 55 -14.57 7.45 9.37
N GLU A 56 -15.33 8.35 9.99
CA GLU A 56 -15.42 8.53 11.45
C GLU A 56 -16.50 7.69 12.15
N LYS A 57 -17.44 7.09 11.41
CA LYS A 57 -18.62 6.43 11.98
C LYS A 57 -18.42 4.94 12.22
N ILE A 58 -19.19 4.44 13.20
CA ILE A 58 -19.43 3.02 13.45
C ILE A 58 -20.92 2.77 13.22
N VAL A 59 -21.25 2.06 12.15
CA VAL A 59 -22.61 1.63 11.81
C VAL A 59 -22.57 0.13 11.56
N ALA A 60 -23.47 -0.62 12.20
CA ALA A 60 -23.56 -2.09 12.05
C ALA A 60 -22.23 -2.84 12.30
N GLY A 61 -21.42 -2.36 13.24
CA GLY A 61 -20.12 -2.96 13.56
C GLY A 61 -18.99 -2.58 12.60
N SER A 62 -19.20 -1.58 11.74
CA SER A 62 -18.15 -1.04 10.88
C SER A 62 -16.96 -0.49 11.69
N ARG A 63 -15.78 -0.54 11.09
CA ARG A 63 -14.56 0.05 11.68
C ARG A 63 -14.46 1.53 11.35
N ILE A 64 -13.85 2.29 12.25
CA ILE A 64 -13.50 3.71 12.04
C ILE A 64 -12.30 3.79 11.08
N LEU A 65 -12.58 4.04 9.80
CA LEU A 65 -11.55 4.08 8.76
C LEU A 65 -10.53 5.21 8.99
N ARG A 66 -10.96 6.34 9.58
CA ARG A 66 -10.05 7.46 9.88
C ARG A 66 -8.89 7.07 10.79
N ASN A 67 -9.07 6.06 11.64
CA ASN A 67 -8.05 5.61 12.60
C ASN A 67 -7.25 4.39 12.10
N MET A 68 -7.60 3.82 10.94
CA MET A 68 -6.88 2.69 10.36
C MET A 68 -5.70 3.16 9.50
N GLU A 69 -4.65 2.36 9.40
CA GLU A 69 -3.58 2.62 8.45
C GLU A 69 -4.06 2.41 7.00
N PRO A 70 -3.52 3.14 6.00
CA PRO A 70 -3.90 2.98 4.60
C PRO A 70 -3.76 1.52 4.11
N ALA A 71 -2.68 0.85 4.51
CA ALA A 71 -2.42 -0.55 4.17
C ALA A 71 -3.48 -1.50 4.75
N ASP A 72 -3.93 -1.27 5.98
CA ASP A 72 -4.94 -2.10 6.64
C ASP A 72 -6.31 -1.96 5.97
N ILE A 73 -6.65 -0.75 5.52
CA ILE A 73 -7.88 -0.50 4.75
C ILE A 73 -7.82 -1.27 3.43
N LYS A 74 -6.70 -1.18 2.71
CA LYS A 74 -6.51 -1.86 1.43
C LYS A 74 -6.54 -3.38 1.58
N SER A 75 -5.80 -3.91 2.55
CA SER A 75 -5.76 -5.35 2.84
C SER A 75 -7.16 -5.85 3.18
N ALA A 76 -7.91 -5.13 4.02
CA ALA A 76 -9.27 -5.52 4.36
C ALA A 76 -10.22 -5.55 3.16
N LEU A 77 -10.15 -4.54 2.28
CA LEU A 77 -10.97 -4.51 1.06
C LEU A 77 -10.65 -5.71 0.16
N ILE A 78 -9.37 -6.03 -0.04
CA ILE A 78 -8.94 -7.20 -0.80
C ILE A 78 -9.40 -8.49 -0.12
N ASP A 79 -9.23 -8.61 1.20
CA ASP A 79 -9.63 -9.79 1.98
C ASP A 79 -11.12 -10.06 1.95
N TYR A 80 -11.96 -9.03 1.80
CA TYR A 80 -13.38 -9.22 1.55
C TYR A 80 -13.62 -9.91 0.20
N THR A 81 -12.83 -9.62 -0.84
CA THR A 81 -12.99 -10.20 -2.19
C THR A 81 -12.39 -11.60 -2.35
N THR A 82 -11.31 -11.92 -1.65
CA THR A 82 -10.51 -13.15 -1.89
C THR A 82 -10.82 -14.28 -0.92
N ASN A 83 -11.16 -13.98 0.34
CA ASN A 83 -11.34 -15.00 1.38
C ASN A 83 -12.82 -15.40 1.54
N ALA A 84 -13.27 -16.33 0.71
CA ALA A 84 -14.60 -16.95 0.83
C ALA A 84 -14.71 -17.95 2.00
N SER A 85 -13.59 -18.46 2.52
CA SER A 85 -13.51 -19.54 3.51
C SER A 85 -13.26 -19.09 4.95
N GLY A 86 -13.02 -17.79 5.19
CA GLY A 86 -12.85 -17.24 6.54
C GLY A 86 -14.19 -17.11 7.29
N GLU A 87 -14.11 -17.08 8.61
CA GLU A 87 -15.23 -16.89 9.54
C GLU A 87 -16.20 -15.80 9.02
N GLN A 88 -17.43 -16.20 8.69
CA GLN A 88 -18.45 -15.31 8.12
C GLN A 88 -18.97 -14.35 9.19
N SER A 89 -18.21 -13.29 9.48
CA SER A 89 -18.71 -12.19 10.31
C SER A 89 -19.81 -11.44 9.56
N ALA A 90 -20.84 -10.99 10.29
CA ALA A 90 -21.92 -10.17 9.72
C ALA A 90 -21.37 -8.95 8.95
N THR A 91 -20.29 -8.35 9.46
CA THR A 91 -19.56 -7.25 8.82
C THR A 91 -18.94 -7.63 7.47
N ARG A 92 -18.43 -8.85 7.31
CA ARG A 92 -17.91 -9.34 6.01
C ARG A 92 -19.04 -9.45 5.00
N ILE A 93 -20.16 -10.06 5.39
CA ILE A 93 -21.32 -10.24 4.50
C ILE A 93 -21.84 -8.88 4.02
N GLN A 94 -21.84 -7.88 4.92
CA GLN A 94 -22.25 -6.52 4.58
C GLN A 94 -21.25 -5.82 3.64
N MET A 95 -19.94 -5.98 3.85
CA MET A 95 -18.91 -5.29 3.06
C MET A 95 -18.59 -5.94 1.72
N LEU A 96 -18.79 -7.26 1.59
CA LEU A 96 -18.49 -8.03 0.38
C LEU A 96 -19.00 -7.40 -0.93
N PRO A 97 -20.28 -7.01 -1.08
CA PRO A 97 -20.77 -6.44 -2.34
C PRO A 97 -20.10 -5.10 -2.68
N TYR A 98 -19.78 -4.28 -1.67
CA TYR A 98 -19.09 -3.02 -1.89
C TYR A 98 -17.64 -3.26 -2.30
N ALA A 99 -16.92 -4.15 -1.61
CA ALA A 99 -15.54 -4.49 -1.93
C ALA A 99 -15.40 -5.10 -3.34
N ASN A 100 -16.31 -5.99 -3.75
CA ASN A 100 -16.33 -6.58 -5.08
C ASN A 100 -16.63 -5.58 -6.21
N SER A 101 -17.19 -4.41 -5.89
CA SER A 101 -17.51 -3.36 -6.87
C SER A 101 -16.35 -2.40 -7.15
N LEU A 102 -15.20 -2.61 -6.50
CA LEU A 102 -14.02 -1.76 -6.58
C LEU A 102 -12.88 -2.47 -7.32
N SER A 103 -12.31 -1.80 -8.30
CA SER A 103 -10.97 -2.10 -8.81
C SER A 103 -9.88 -1.69 -7.81
N HIS A 104 -8.67 -2.22 -7.96
CA HIS A 104 -7.54 -1.83 -7.11
C HIS A 104 -7.23 -0.33 -7.19
N ASP A 105 -7.42 0.30 -8.35
CA ASP A 105 -7.25 1.73 -8.50
C ASP A 105 -8.34 2.50 -7.75
N GLU A 106 -9.60 2.09 -7.87
CA GLU A 106 -10.70 2.70 -7.11
C GLU A 106 -10.49 2.57 -5.59
N MET A 107 -9.97 1.44 -5.10
CA MET A 107 -9.58 1.29 -3.70
C MET A 107 -8.52 2.32 -3.31
N ASN A 108 -7.51 2.53 -4.16
CA ASN A 108 -6.46 3.53 -3.91
C ASN A 108 -7.04 4.96 -3.89
N TYR A 109 -7.95 5.30 -4.80
CA TYR A 109 -8.64 6.61 -4.79
C TYR A 109 -9.45 6.82 -3.51
N ILE A 110 -10.19 5.80 -3.05
CA ILE A 110 -10.94 5.87 -1.79
C ILE A 110 -9.99 6.09 -0.59
N ILE A 111 -8.86 5.39 -0.56
CA ILE A 111 -7.87 5.57 0.51
C ILE A 111 -7.21 6.94 0.42
N ALA A 112 -6.89 7.43 -0.79
CA ALA A 112 -6.38 8.78 -1.00
C ALA A 112 -7.32 9.83 -0.43
N TYR A 113 -8.63 9.70 -0.67
CA TYR A 113 -9.63 10.60 -0.10
C TYR A 113 -9.59 10.60 1.44
N LEU A 114 -9.50 9.42 2.06
CA LEU A 114 -9.54 9.27 3.52
C LEU A 114 -8.22 9.66 4.23
N LYS A 115 -7.08 9.56 3.54
CA LYS A 115 -5.73 9.63 4.14
C LYS A 115 -4.84 10.70 3.57
N GLY A 116 -5.19 11.26 2.41
CA GLY A 116 -4.35 12.15 1.63
C GLY A 116 -3.66 11.40 0.49
N GLY A 117 -3.35 12.12 -0.60
CA GLY A 117 -2.77 11.54 -1.82
C GLY A 117 -1.36 10.97 -1.65
N ASN A 118 -0.67 11.27 -0.55
CA ASN A 118 0.65 10.76 -0.21
C ASN A 118 0.62 9.40 0.52
N PHE A 119 -0.54 8.79 0.76
CA PHE A 119 -0.62 7.52 1.48
C PHE A 119 0.17 6.38 0.79
N ALA A 120 0.26 6.40 -0.54
CA ALA A 120 1.01 5.40 -1.31
C ALA A 120 2.50 5.41 -0.96
N ILE A 121 3.01 6.58 -0.55
CA ILE A 121 4.38 6.77 -0.09
C ILE A 121 4.59 6.07 1.24
N GLU A 122 3.65 6.28 2.16
CA GLU A 122 3.67 5.71 3.50
C GLU A 122 3.60 4.17 3.42
N MET A 123 2.81 3.62 2.50
CA MET A 123 2.75 2.18 2.26
C MET A 123 4.08 1.62 1.76
N GLN A 124 4.68 2.22 0.73
CA GLN A 124 5.94 1.74 0.17
C GLN A 124 7.12 1.90 1.13
N ALA A 125 7.14 2.97 1.93
CA ALA A 125 8.16 3.17 2.95
C ALA A 125 8.07 2.10 4.04
N LYS A 126 6.85 1.72 4.45
CA LYS A 126 6.66 0.66 5.45
C LYS A 126 7.15 -0.69 4.95
N ASP A 127 6.83 -1.07 3.71
CA ASP A 127 7.33 -2.32 3.11
C ASP A 127 8.86 -2.38 3.01
N LEU A 128 9.52 -1.24 2.82
CA LEU A 128 10.99 -1.14 2.76
C LEU A 128 11.66 -1.15 4.14
N LEU A 129 10.93 -0.74 5.18
CA LEU A 129 11.42 -0.62 6.56
C LEU A 129 11.01 -1.81 7.44
N GLU A 130 10.06 -2.62 7.00
CA GLU A 130 9.71 -3.88 7.65
C GLU A 130 10.88 -4.87 7.50
N GLU A 131 11.44 -5.26 8.65
CA GLU A 131 12.57 -6.19 8.73
C GLU A 131 12.14 -7.56 8.21
N GLU A 132 12.92 -8.14 7.27
CA GLU A 132 12.62 -9.44 6.69
C GLU A 132 12.45 -10.47 7.81
N PRO A 133 11.34 -11.25 7.84
CA PRO A 133 11.11 -12.21 8.91
C PRO A 133 12.29 -13.18 9.00
N GLU A 134 12.70 -13.52 10.22
CA GLU A 134 13.88 -14.36 10.44
C GLU A 134 13.85 -15.61 9.55
N LYS A 135 14.94 -15.82 8.79
CA LYS A 135 15.06 -16.97 7.90
C LYS A 135 14.82 -18.26 8.68
N LYS A 136 13.80 -19.00 8.25
CA LYS A 136 13.52 -20.35 8.75
C LYS A 136 14.80 -21.17 8.68
N THR A 137 15.19 -21.77 9.81
CA THR A 137 16.23 -22.80 9.82
C THR A 137 15.80 -23.97 8.92
N LYS A 138 16.74 -24.83 8.49
CA LYS A 138 16.43 -26.02 7.66
C LYS A 138 15.35 -26.96 8.25
N HIS A 139 14.96 -26.74 9.51
CA HIS A 139 13.95 -27.51 10.24
C HIS A 139 12.65 -26.76 10.52
N GLY A 140 12.42 -25.57 9.94
CA GLY A 140 11.13 -24.89 10.01
C GLY A 140 10.77 -24.24 11.36
N THR A 141 11.72 -24.14 12.28
CA THR A 141 11.52 -23.47 13.58
C THR A 141 12.13 -22.08 13.55
N PHE A 142 11.35 -21.08 13.96
CA PHE A 142 11.80 -19.71 14.24
C PHE A 142 12.52 -19.71 15.60
N ILE A 143 13.68 -19.07 15.69
CA ILE A 143 14.35 -18.88 16.99
C ILE A 143 13.63 -17.70 17.66
N LYS A 144 13.41 -17.81 18.97
CA LYS A 144 12.79 -16.77 19.79
C LYS A 144 13.86 -15.88 20.40
#